data_AF-C6E1D0-F1
#
_entry.id   AF-C6E1D0-F1
#
_cell.length_a   1.000
_cell.length_b   1.000
_cell.length_c   1.000
_cell.angle_alpha   90.00
_cell.angle_beta   90.00
_cell.angle_gamma   90.00
#
_symmetry.space_group_name_H-M   'P 1'
#
loop_
_entity.id
_entity.type
_entity.pdbx_description
1 polymer ?
#
loop_
_entity_poly.entity_id
_entity_poly.type
_entity_poly.pdbx_seq_one_letter_code
_entity_poly.pdbx_strand_id
1 'polypeptide(L)'
;MIPRIFSLMVGVWLMAAPAVLGYSGHAAVNDRICGPLIVTFATTAFWEATRGLRFLNLLLGFWLMIAPLLLYQVGWVYAVNSVFCAFVLIFAGVVPGKRVHTFGGGWPSLFE
;
A
#
# COMPACT_ATOMS: atom_id res chain seq x y z
N MET A 1 4.50 6.29 11.92
CA MET A 1 3.93 4.96 12.16
C MET A 1 2.50 4.87 11.62
N ILE A 2 1.62 5.81 12.00
CA ILE A 2 0.22 5.94 11.55
C ILE A 2 -0.05 5.62 10.06
N PRO A 3 0.66 6.18 9.06
CA PRO A 3 0.36 5.91 7.64
C PRO A 3 0.50 4.44 7.24
N ARG A 4 1.37 3.66 7.90
CA ARG A 4 1.58 2.23 7.57
C ARG A 4 0.41 1.36 8.01
N ILE A 5 -0.26 1.75 9.09
CA ILE A 5 -1.45 1.05 9.59
C ILE A 5 -2.58 1.18 8.57
N PHE A 6 -2.75 2.35 7.94
CA PHE A 6 -3.71 2.51 6.86
C PHE A 6 -3.40 1.59 5.67
N SER A 7 -2.15 1.48 5.25
CA SER A 7 -1.77 0.54 4.18
C SER A 7 -2.06 -0.92 4.55
N LEU A 8 -1.82 -1.32 5.81
CA LEU A 8 -2.19 -2.66 6.29
C LEU A 8 -3.70 -2.89 6.23
N MET A 9 -4.49 -1.94 6.74
CA MET A 9 -5.95 -2.04 6.72
C MET A 9 -6.49 -2.14 5.29
N VAL A 10 -5.94 -1.36 4.36
CA VAL A 10 -6.30 -1.43 2.93
C VAL A 10 -5.92 -2.78 2.32
N GLY A 11 -4.73 -3.31 2.61
CA GLY A 11 -4.31 -4.61 2.11
C GLY A 11 -5.20 -5.77 2.60
N VAL A 12 -5.60 -5.74 3.88
CA VAL A 12 -6.56 -6.69 4.45
C VAL A 12 -7.95 -6.52 3.84
N TRP A 13 -8.41 -5.27 3.68
CA TRP A 13 -9.68 -4.96 3.03
C TRP A 13 -9.76 -5.50 1.60
N LEU A 14 -8.70 -5.32 0.81
CA LEU A 14 -8.62 -5.81 -0.58
C LEU A 14 -8.83 -7.33 -0.69
N MET A 15 -8.39 -8.11 0.30
CA MET A 15 -8.64 -9.55 0.30
C MET A 15 -10.13 -9.89 0.50
N ALA A 16 -10.83 -9.10 1.32
CA ALA A 16 -12.25 -9.29 1.63
C ALA A 16 -13.19 -8.62 0.61
N ALA A 17 -12.72 -7.58 -0.08
CA ALA A 17 -13.51 -6.74 -0.98
C ALA A 17 -14.28 -7.55 -2.06
N PRO A 18 -13.70 -8.57 -2.73
CA PRO A 18 -14.45 -9.37 -3.70
C PRO A 18 -15.64 -10.12 -3.08
N ALA A 19 -15.49 -10.60 -1.84
CA ALA A 19 -16.56 -11.31 -1.14
C ALA A 19 -17.66 -10.38 -0.62
N VAL A 20 -17.28 -9.17 -0.20
CA VAL A 20 -18.22 -8.16 0.34
C VAL A 20 -18.99 -7.45 -0.77
N LEU A 21 -18.31 -7.09 -1.86
CA LEU A 21 -18.87 -6.30 -2.96
C LEU A 21 -19.41 -7.18 -4.11
N GLY A 22 -19.21 -8.49 -4.04
CA GLY A 22 -19.84 -9.46 -4.96
C GLY A 22 -19.29 -9.46 -6.38
N TYR A 23 -18.04 -9.05 -6.61
CA TYR A 23 -17.39 -9.13 -7.92
C TYR A 23 -16.48 -10.36 -8.05
N SER A 24 -16.45 -10.94 -9.25
CA SER A 24 -15.73 -12.18 -9.56
C SER A 24 -14.85 -12.04 -10.80
N GLY A 25 -14.07 -13.09 -11.12
CA GLY A 25 -13.19 -13.12 -12.28
C GLY A 25 -11.85 -12.43 -12.03
N HIS A 26 -11.27 -11.83 -13.07
CA HIS A 26 -9.92 -11.29 -13.04
C HIS A 26 -9.70 -10.18 -11.99
N ALA A 27 -10.72 -9.35 -11.71
CA ALA A 27 -10.64 -8.33 -10.66
C ALA A 27 -10.52 -8.93 -9.25
N ALA A 28 -11.27 -9.98 -8.95
CA ALA A 28 -11.18 -10.66 -7.66
C ALA A 28 -9.81 -11.31 -7.46
N VAL A 29 -9.22 -11.85 -8.54
CA VAL A 29 -7.85 -12.41 -8.50
C VAL A 29 -6.81 -11.31 -8.28
N ASN A 30 -6.93 -10.18 -8.99
CA ASN A 30 -6.05 -9.04 -8.80
C ASN A 30 -6.03 -8.57 -7.34
N ASP A 31 -7.21 -8.38 -6.74
CA ASP A 31 -7.31 -7.87 -5.37
C ASP A 31 -6.79 -8.85 -4.32
N ARG A 32 -7.02 -10.16 -4.52
CA ARG A 32 -6.49 -11.21 -3.66
C ARG A 32 -4.97 -11.39 -3.77
N ILE A 33 -4.34 -10.96 -4.87
CA ILE A 33 -2.88 -10.95 -5.03
C ILE A 33 -2.28 -9.65 -4.49
N CYS A 34 -2.88 -8.50 -4.83
CA CYS A 34 -2.41 -7.19 -4.40
C CYS A 34 -2.54 -7.01 -2.88
N GLY A 35 -3.63 -7.48 -2.26
CA GLY A 35 -3.85 -7.40 -0.82
C GLY A 35 -2.65 -7.91 0.02
N PRO A 36 -2.24 -9.19 -0.11
CA PRO A 36 -1.11 -9.73 0.66
C PRO A 36 0.23 -9.04 0.35
N LEU A 37 0.45 -8.62 -0.89
CA LEU A 37 1.65 -7.86 -1.26
C LEU A 37 1.70 -6.53 -0.48
N ILE A 38 0.60 -5.77 -0.47
CA ILE A 38 0.48 -4.52 0.28
C ILE A 38 0.72 -4.77 1.77
N VAL A 39 0.14 -5.84 2.34
CA VAL A 39 0.34 -6.17 3.76
C VAL A 39 1.81 -6.47 4.05
N THR A 40 2.49 -7.20 3.18
CA THR A 40 3.90 -7.57 3.34
C THR A 40 4.81 -6.34 3.25
N PHE A 41 4.58 -5.45 2.28
CA PHE A 41 5.35 -4.22 2.16
C PHE A 41 5.03 -3.22 3.27
N ALA A 42 3.78 -3.16 3.73
CA ALA A 42 3.39 -2.30 4.85
C ALA A 42 4.00 -2.77 6.18
N THR A 43 4.02 -4.09 6.46
CA THR A 43 4.65 -4.68 7.65
C THR A 43 6.16 -4.50 7.62
N THR A 44 6.82 -4.87 6.52
CA THR A 44 8.28 -4.70 6.38
C THR A 44 8.69 -3.25 6.46
N ALA A 45 7.88 -2.31 5.96
CA ALA A 45 8.18 -0.88 6.06
C ALA A 45 8.29 -0.43 7.52
N PHE A 46 7.73 -1.12 8.54
CA PHE A 46 7.78 -0.66 9.94
C PHE A 46 9.19 -0.35 10.47
N TRP A 47 10.22 -1.05 9.99
CA TRP A 47 11.61 -0.78 10.36
C TRP A 47 12.12 0.57 9.81
N GLU A 48 13.02 1.23 10.54
CA GLU A 48 13.69 2.45 10.06
C GLU A 48 14.61 2.20 8.85
N ALA A 49 15.31 1.05 8.82
CA ALA A 49 16.18 0.64 7.72
C ALA A 49 15.41 0.36 6.41
N THR A 50 14.19 -0.16 6.52
CA THR A 50 13.33 -0.51 5.39
C THR A 50 12.33 0.58 5.04
N ARG A 51 12.51 1.80 5.55
CA ARG A 51 11.59 2.93 5.31
C ARG A 51 11.41 3.25 3.83
N GLY A 52 12.39 2.89 2.98
CA GLY A 52 12.31 2.96 1.52
C GLY A 52 11.20 2.10 0.90
N LEU A 53 10.79 1.00 1.54
CA LEU A 53 9.75 0.10 1.00
C LEU A 53 8.36 0.76 0.92
N ARG A 54 8.17 1.94 1.52
CA ARG A 54 6.95 2.74 1.32
C ARG A 54 6.70 3.09 -0.16
N PHE A 55 7.75 3.20 -0.96
CA PHE A 55 7.63 3.50 -2.40
C PHE A 55 7.03 2.32 -3.17
N LEU A 56 7.16 1.09 -2.67
CA LEU A 56 6.51 -0.08 -3.26
C LEU A 56 4.99 -0.05 -3.03
N ASN A 57 4.56 0.36 -1.84
CA ASN A 57 3.13 0.59 -1.59
C ASN A 57 2.57 1.75 -2.42
N LEU A 58 3.38 2.78 -2.69
CA LEU A 58 3.03 3.85 -3.61
C LEU A 58 2.83 3.31 -5.03
N LEU A 59 3.77 2.48 -5.52
CA LEU A 59 3.68 1.83 -6.82
C LEU A 59 2.44 0.93 -6.94
N LEU A 60 2.13 0.17 -5.89
CA LEU A 60 0.91 -0.65 -5.82
C LEU A 60 -0.37 0.20 -5.81
N GLY A 61 -0.35 1.37 -5.15
CA GLY A 61 -1.45 2.33 -5.22
C GLY A 61 -1.67 2.85 -6.65
N PHE A 62 -0.59 3.19 -7.36
CA PHE A 62 -0.68 3.57 -8.78
C PHE A 62 -1.20 2.43 -9.65
N TRP A 63 -0.77 1.20 -9.41
CA TRP A 63 -1.29 0.02 -10.10
C TRP A 63 -2.80 -0.13 -9.93
N LEU A 64 -3.30 -0.01 -8.69
CA LEU A 64 -4.74 -0.08 -8.39
C LEU A 64 -5.56 1.06 -9.01
N MET A 65 -4.92 2.18 -9.34
CA MET A 65 -5.58 3.27 -10.06
C MET A 65 -5.77 2.93 -11.55
N ILE A 66 -4.83 2.18 -12.14
CA ILE A 66 -4.86 1.75 -13.55
C ILE A 66 -5.67 0.45 -13.74
N ALA A 67 -5.66 -0.44 -12.74
CA ALA A 67 -6.37 -1.72 -12.76
C ALA A 67 -7.86 -1.63 -13.20
N PRO A 68 -8.67 -0.68 -12.71
CA PRO A 68 -10.06 -0.55 -13.15
C PRO A 68 -10.23 -0.04 -14.59
N LEU A 69 -9.24 0.65 -15.18
CA LEU A 69 -9.28 1.01 -16.59
C LEU A 69 -9.07 -0.23 -17.48
N LEU A 70 -8.20 -1.14 -17.06
CA LEU A 70 -7.93 -2.40 -17.76
C LEU A 70 -9.06 -3.42 -17.59
N LEU A 71 -9.71 -3.41 -16.42
CA LEU A 71 -10.76 -4.35 -16.03
C LEU A 71 -12.17 -3.71 -16.02
N TYR A 72 -12.38 -2.68 -16.85
CA TYR A 72 -13.61 -1.86 -16.91
C TYR A 72 -14.92 -2.69 -16.98
N GLN A 73 -14.84 -3.91 -17.52
CA GLN A 73 -15.98 -4.83 -17.69
C GLN A 73 -16.59 -5.35 -16.37
N VAL A 74 -15.95 -5.14 -15.22
CA VAL A 74 -16.40 -5.71 -13.92
C VAL A 74 -17.44 -4.83 -13.21
N GLY A 75 -17.57 -3.56 -13.60
CA GLY A 75 -18.61 -2.65 -13.12
C GLY A 75 -18.14 -1.55 -12.16
N TRP A 76 -19.02 -0.58 -11.94
CA TRP A 76 -18.73 0.67 -11.21
C TRP A 76 -18.32 0.46 -9.75
N VAL A 77 -18.83 -0.56 -9.07
CA VAL A 77 -18.54 -0.84 -7.66
C VAL A 77 -17.05 -1.16 -7.46
N TYR A 78 -16.49 -2.02 -8.32
CA TYR A 78 -15.06 -2.34 -8.29
C TYR A 78 -14.19 -1.11 -8.59
N ALA A 79 -14.58 -0.31 -9.60
CA ALA A 79 -13.83 0.89 -9.97
C ALA A 79 -13.73 1.89 -8.81
N VAL A 80 -14.84 2.18 -8.14
CA VAL A 80 -14.86 3.11 -6.99
C VAL A 80 -14.03 2.56 -5.83
N ASN A 81 -14.17 1.27 -5.49
CA ASN A 81 -13.39 0.65 -4.41
C ASN A 81 -11.88 0.67 -4.70
N SER A 82 -11.48 0.33 -5.93
CA SER A 82 -10.07 0.31 -6.34
C SER A 82 -9.44 1.69 -6.32
N VAL A 83 -10.14 2.71 -6.84
CA VAL A 83 -9.69 4.11 -6.82
C VAL A 83 -9.59 4.64 -5.38
N PHE A 84 -10.55 4.30 -4.52
CA PHE A 84 -10.49 4.69 -3.12
C PHE A 84 -9.28 4.06 -2.40
N CYS A 85 -9.05 2.76 -2.59
CA CYS A 85 -7.89 2.07 -2.02
C CYS A 85 -6.57 2.65 -2.56
N ALA A 86 -6.49 2.94 -3.86
CA ALA A 86 -5.34 3.59 -4.48
C ALA A 86 -5.02 4.94 -3.83
N PHE A 87 -6.04 5.79 -3.63
CA PHE A 87 -5.88 7.08 -2.98
C PHE A 87 -5.32 6.95 -1.56
N VAL A 88 -5.85 6.03 -0.76
CA VAL A 88 -5.38 5.81 0.61
C VAL A 88 -3.92 5.33 0.62
N LEU A 89 -3.54 4.43 -0.30
CA LEU A 89 -2.16 3.94 -0.41
C LEU A 89 -1.19 5.05 -0.84
N ILE A 90 -1.58 5.87 -1.82
CA ILE A 90 -0.77 6.99 -2.30
C ILE A 90 -0.58 8.01 -1.18
N PHE A 91 -1.66 8.38 -0.50
CA PHE A 91 -1.61 9.29 0.64
C PHE A 91 -0.68 8.75 1.75
N ALA A 92 -0.84 7.48 2.12
CA ALA A 92 -0.01 6.82 3.12
C ALA A 92 1.48 6.75 2.73
N GLY A 93 1.79 6.60 1.43
CA GLY A 93 3.16 6.59 0.92
C GLY A 93 3.83 7.96 0.94
N VAL A 94 3.08 9.01 0.58
CA VAL A 94 3.58 10.39 0.50
C VAL A 94 3.85 10.98 1.88
N VAL A 95 2.99 10.74 2.87
CA VAL A 95 3.12 11.32 4.21
C VAL A 95 4.43 10.85 4.89
N PRO A 96 5.43 11.73 5.08
CA PRO A 96 6.68 11.34 5.71
C PRO A 96 6.43 11.15 7.20
N GLY A 97 6.76 9.96 7.73
CA GLY A 97 6.82 9.79 9.18
C GLY A 97 7.92 10.67 9.78
N LYS A 98 7.80 11.03 11.06
CA LYS A 98 8.89 11.68 11.82
C LYS A 98 10.11 10.73 11.92
N ARG A 99 11.35 11.25 11.80
CA ARG A 99 12.58 10.54 12.19
C ARG A 99 12.89 10.94 13.63
N VAL A 100 12.92 9.98 14.54
CA VAL A 100 13.05 10.26 15.99
C VAL A 100 14.45 9.93 16.51
N HIS A 101 15.19 9.01 15.86
CA HIS A 101 16.52 8.63 16.31
C HIS A 101 17.59 8.91 15.24
N THR A 102 18.44 9.90 15.52
CA THR A 102 19.77 9.99 14.91
C THR A 102 20.67 9.11 15.76
N PHE A 103 20.92 7.87 15.35
CA PHE A 103 21.96 7.07 15.99
C PHE A 103 23.33 7.69 15.63
N GLY A 104 23.99 8.22 16.66
CA GLY A 104 25.38 8.69 16.74
C GLY A 104 26.03 9.19 15.45
N GLY A 105 26.07 10.52 15.25
CA GLY A 105 27.08 11.26 14.46
C GLY A 105 27.31 10.93 12.98
N GLY A 106 26.81 9.79 12.48
CA GLY A 106 27.27 9.16 11.25
C GLY A 106 28.68 8.57 11.34
N TRP A 107 29.11 7.94 10.26
CA TRP A 107 30.51 7.53 10.02
C TRP A 107 31.59 8.58 10.36
N PRO A 108 31.33 9.90 10.25
CA PRO A 108 32.33 10.91 10.64
C PRO A 108 32.72 10.89 12.12
N SER A 109 31.83 10.49 13.04
CA SER A 109 32.15 10.50 14.48
C SER A 109 33.07 9.36 14.92
N LEU A 110 33.44 8.45 14.02
CA LEU A 110 34.43 7.41 14.28
C LEU A 110 35.87 7.89 14.07
N PHE A 111 36.04 9.05 13.42
CA PHE A 111 37.34 9.60 13.04
C PHE A 111 37.67 10.92 13.75
N GLU A 112 36.87 11.34 14.75
CA GLU A 112 37.16 12.45 15.66
C GLU A 112 37.73 11.95 17.00
#